data_AF-A0A960RW58-F1
#
_entry.id   AF-A0A960RW58-F1
#
_cell.length_a   1.000
_cell.length_b   1.000
_cell.length_c   1.000
_cell.angle_alpha   90.00
_cell.angle_beta   90.00
_cell.angle_gamma   90.00
#
_symmetry.space_group_name_H-M   'P 1'
#
loop_
_entity.id
_entity.type
_entity.pdbx_description
1 polymer ?
#
loop_
_entity_poly.entity_id
_entity_poly.type
_entity_poly.pdbx_seq_one_letter_code
_entity_poly.pdbx_strand_id
1 'polypeptide(L)'
;MHQLTALAIEAGRHLQSQQTGFIHFNYGAQPGEPHDTIPFYENLLFALALFKSRTLEQGTEAALLLDRLVSFQSASGNFPLYLHDFPNCQDRFLAARSLLPLAILIKEYSKPIETLSSDGSLLEQVKQAALNAARYSLDAFHRTEPQYHNAITLAVGAVMLGSLLQKSDIEESGKNILEKLRQYGPVTAWYIPKQMGEILTALTWHYPDISTSPWRQLFEHAARFCHPRLRCYCGPAFCDFLDGAEPEASLLDLFLVGDTIPTRISNAEMTCLRGIIVPSAMKLLPDIEKSLESEDIVEGLRAMTVITPNGAVQCIERPKAETIPNYRGHHPFRIVWGAEDGIHSIAAQCSYDVTATYRKEDDDTYSILFDLQHLPQDDERENQTEVVFYADRHEKLQILVDDVKATCFNLDDKVLVENETKAIEISFNVVDGDGEFSGHIMPGNRLSQKAAKGTNRFAAYDWMITLRTLRRSSNCRIEAKVTIKDK
;
A
#
# COMPACT_ATOMS: atom_id res chain seq x y z
N MET A 1 9.58 -17.14 -7.18
CA MET A 1 10.79 -16.27 -7.29
C MET A 1 11.28 -15.96 -8.71
N HIS A 2 11.56 -16.96 -9.55
CA HIS A 2 11.93 -16.70 -10.96
C HIS A 2 10.87 -15.90 -11.72
N GLN A 3 9.58 -16.16 -11.43
CA GLN A 3 8.46 -15.41 -11.98
C GLN A 3 8.50 -13.91 -11.62
N LEU A 4 8.83 -13.55 -10.38
CA LEU A 4 8.92 -12.15 -9.96
C LEU A 4 10.07 -11.41 -10.65
N THR A 5 11.20 -12.08 -10.85
CA THR A 5 12.32 -11.51 -11.61
C THR A 5 11.94 -11.30 -13.07
N ALA A 6 11.22 -12.25 -13.68
CA ALA A 6 10.71 -12.10 -15.04
C ALA A 6 9.75 -10.91 -15.17
N LEU A 7 8.77 -10.79 -14.27
CA LEU A 7 7.82 -9.67 -14.24
C LEU A 7 8.51 -8.32 -14.01
N ALA A 8 9.49 -8.25 -13.11
CA ALA A 8 10.25 -7.03 -12.87
C ALA A 8 11.04 -6.59 -14.11
N ILE A 9 11.62 -7.56 -14.85
CA ILE A 9 12.31 -7.27 -16.11
C ILE A 9 11.31 -6.83 -17.16
N GLU A 10 10.19 -7.53 -17.33
CA GLU A 10 9.14 -7.17 -18.27
C GLU A 10 8.61 -5.76 -18.04
N ALA A 11 8.28 -5.42 -16.79
CA ALA A 11 7.88 -4.08 -16.38
C ALA A 11 8.95 -3.03 -16.73
N GLY A 12 10.22 -3.33 -16.45
CA GLY A 12 11.32 -2.45 -16.82
C GLY A 12 11.47 -2.27 -18.32
N ARG A 13 11.31 -3.34 -19.12
CA ARG A 13 11.38 -3.30 -20.59
C ARG A 13 10.24 -2.50 -21.21
N HIS A 14 9.02 -2.63 -20.67
CA HIS A 14 7.86 -1.86 -21.15
C HIS A 14 8.09 -0.35 -21.08
N LEU A 15 8.79 0.10 -20.04
CA LEU A 15 9.08 1.53 -19.79
C LEU A 15 10.47 1.96 -20.26
N GLN A 16 11.28 1.04 -20.79
CA GLN A 16 12.65 1.34 -21.23
C GLN A 16 12.62 2.10 -22.56
N SER A 17 13.24 3.28 -22.58
CA SER A 17 13.47 4.00 -23.83
C SER A 17 14.57 3.32 -24.64
N GLN A 18 14.28 3.02 -25.91
CA GLN A 18 15.28 2.51 -26.85
C GLN A 18 16.43 3.52 -27.09
N GLN A 19 16.17 4.82 -26.94
CA GLN A 19 17.16 5.86 -27.19
C GLN A 19 18.16 5.99 -26.02
N THR A 20 17.67 5.99 -24.78
CA THR A 20 18.53 6.24 -23.61
C THR A 20 18.96 4.95 -22.91
N GLY A 21 18.23 3.85 -23.11
CA GLY A 21 18.39 2.59 -22.40
C GLY A 21 17.97 2.64 -20.93
N PHE A 22 17.38 3.76 -20.46
CA PHE A 22 16.82 3.88 -19.12
C PHE A 22 15.30 3.63 -19.14
N ILE A 23 14.75 3.24 -18.00
CA ILE A 23 13.31 3.36 -17.71
C ILE A 23 12.95 4.83 -17.66
N HIS A 24 11.87 5.20 -18.35
CA HIS A 24 11.24 6.50 -18.18
C HIS A 24 9.90 6.35 -17.49
N PHE A 25 9.71 7.08 -16.40
CA PHE A 25 8.49 7.09 -15.62
C PHE A 25 8.38 8.40 -14.85
N ASN A 26 7.19 9.00 -14.89
CA ASN A 26 6.88 10.24 -14.19
C ASN A 26 5.78 9.96 -13.15
N TYR A 27 6.11 10.10 -11.87
CA TYR A 27 5.18 9.84 -10.77
C TYR A 27 3.93 10.74 -10.78
N GLY A 28 4.03 11.90 -11.45
CA GLY A 28 2.93 12.86 -11.59
C GLY A 28 2.15 12.75 -12.91
N ALA A 29 2.66 11.97 -13.87
CA ALA A 29 2.02 11.85 -15.18
C ALA A 29 0.66 11.13 -15.06
N GLN A 30 -0.30 11.63 -15.82
CA GLN A 30 -1.61 11.00 -15.95
C GLN A 30 -1.57 9.86 -16.98
N PRO A 31 -2.51 8.90 -16.93
CA PRO A 31 -2.62 7.87 -17.95
C PRO A 31 -2.67 8.48 -19.37
N GLY A 32 -1.74 8.04 -20.23
CA GLY A 32 -1.59 8.51 -21.61
C GLY A 32 -0.68 9.73 -21.81
N GLU A 33 -0.17 10.34 -20.74
CA GLU A 33 0.86 11.38 -20.83
C GLU A 33 2.24 10.76 -21.08
N PRO A 34 3.15 11.49 -21.78
CA PRO A 34 4.50 11.00 -21.99
C PRO A 34 5.25 10.89 -20.66
N HIS A 35 5.86 9.74 -20.45
CA HIS A 35 6.83 9.54 -19.38
C HIS A 35 8.21 9.92 -19.92
N ASP A 36 8.57 11.21 -19.87
CA ASP A 36 9.88 11.70 -20.38
C ASP A 36 10.96 11.78 -19.28
N THR A 37 10.59 11.52 -18.03
CA THR A 37 11.47 11.64 -16.86
C THR A 37 12.12 10.31 -16.54
N ILE A 38 13.41 10.33 -16.18
CA ILE A 38 14.18 9.11 -15.86
C ILE A 38 14.35 9.02 -14.34
N PRO A 39 13.54 8.21 -13.63
CA PRO A 39 13.65 8.13 -12.17
C PRO A 39 14.84 7.27 -11.76
N PHE A 40 15.63 7.76 -10.81
CA PHE A 40 16.85 7.08 -10.37
C PHE A 40 16.54 5.71 -9.74
N TYR A 41 15.56 5.67 -8.84
CA TYR A 41 15.28 4.51 -8.00
C TYR A 41 14.81 3.29 -8.80
N GLU A 42 13.87 3.47 -9.72
CA GLU A 42 13.36 2.39 -10.57
C GLU A 42 14.45 1.89 -11.53
N ASN A 43 15.32 2.76 -12.04
CA ASN A 43 16.45 2.31 -12.86
C ASN A 43 17.48 1.51 -12.03
N LEU A 44 17.70 1.86 -10.76
CA LEU A 44 18.52 1.07 -9.84
C LEU A 44 17.92 -0.31 -9.57
N LEU A 45 16.59 -0.38 -9.36
CA LEU A 45 15.87 -1.64 -9.21
C LEU A 45 15.92 -2.49 -10.48
N PHE A 46 15.83 -1.85 -11.65
CA PHE A 46 15.94 -2.55 -12.93
C PHE A 46 17.32 -3.14 -13.16
N ALA A 47 18.40 -2.41 -12.84
CA ALA A 47 19.75 -2.95 -12.84
C ALA A 47 19.85 -4.20 -11.92
N LEU A 48 19.29 -4.12 -10.71
CA LEU A 48 19.22 -5.27 -9.80
C LEU A 48 18.41 -6.44 -10.38
N ALA A 49 17.31 -6.18 -11.08
CA ALA A 49 16.50 -7.22 -11.72
C ALA A 49 17.26 -7.93 -12.83
N LEU A 50 17.97 -7.17 -13.67
CA LEU A 50 18.82 -7.70 -14.72
C LEU A 50 19.97 -8.56 -14.14
N PHE A 51 20.62 -8.16 -13.05
CA PHE A 51 21.60 -9.03 -12.38
C PHE A 51 20.97 -10.33 -11.82
N LYS A 52 19.77 -10.25 -11.25
CA LYS A 52 19.05 -11.41 -10.67
C LYS A 52 18.63 -12.44 -11.71
N SER A 53 18.53 -12.06 -12.99
CA SER A 53 18.24 -12.97 -14.10
C SER A 53 19.34 -14.02 -14.34
N ARG A 54 20.59 -13.70 -13.98
CA ARG A 54 21.79 -14.53 -14.17
C ARG A 54 22.12 -14.87 -15.64
N THR A 55 21.68 -14.08 -16.61
CA THR A 55 22.16 -14.19 -18.00
C THR A 55 23.32 -13.25 -18.25
N LEU A 56 24.25 -13.63 -19.14
CA LEU A 56 25.42 -12.80 -19.46
C LEU A 56 25.00 -11.45 -20.09
N GLU A 57 24.09 -11.50 -21.06
CA GLU A 57 23.60 -10.31 -21.77
C GLU A 57 22.95 -9.30 -20.83
N GLN A 58 22.03 -9.76 -19.96
CA GLN A 58 21.36 -8.88 -18.99
C GLN A 58 22.34 -8.39 -17.92
N GLY A 59 23.33 -9.21 -17.52
CA GLY A 59 24.38 -8.78 -16.61
C GLY A 59 25.25 -7.65 -17.17
N THR A 60 25.65 -7.74 -18.45
CA THR A 60 26.43 -6.70 -19.11
C THR A 60 25.63 -5.40 -19.22
N GLU A 61 24.36 -5.49 -19.58
CA GLU A 61 23.46 -4.33 -19.60
C GLU A 61 23.31 -3.71 -18.20
N ALA A 62 23.12 -4.54 -17.17
CA ALA A 62 22.99 -4.09 -15.79
C ALA A 62 24.24 -3.33 -15.33
N ALA A 63 25.43 -3.81 -15.67
CA ALA A 63 26.69 -3.15 -15.35
C ALA A 63 26.79 -1.76 -16.02
N LEU A 64 26.48 -1.67 -17.32
CA LEU A 64 26.45 -0.39 -18.06
C LEU A 64 25.41 0.58 -17.52
N LEU A 65 24.25 0.08 -17.09
CA LEU A 65 23.21 0.90 -16.48
C LEU A 65 23.66 1.43 -15.12
N LEU A 66 24.22 0.56 -14.27
CA LEU A 66 24.68 0.90 -12.93
C LEU A 66 25.83 1.90 -12.95
N ASP A 67 26.80 1.75 -13.84
CA ASP A 67 27.93 2.67 -14.06
C ASP A 67 27.44 4.11 -14.35
N ARG A 68 26.48 4.23 -15.26
CA ARG A 68 25.84 5.51 -15.58
C ARG A 68 25.05 6.06 -14.39
N LEU A 69 24.30 5.22 -13.66
CA LEU A 69 23.47 5.68 -12.54
C LEU A 69 24.30 6.25 -11.39
N VAL A 70 25.36 5.56 -10.95
CA VAL A 70 26.14 6.02 -9.79
C VAL A 70 26.88 7.34 -10.06
N SER A 71 27.10 7.68 -11.33
CA SER A 71 27.66 8.96 -11.77
C SER A 71 26.75 10.17 -11.48
N PHE A 72 25.45 9.95 -11.23
CA PHE A 72 24.50 11.01 -10.85
C PHE A 72 24.42 11.24 -9.33
N GLN A 73 25.40 10.75 -8.56
CA GLN A 73 25.49 11.08 -7.13
C GLN A 73 25.97 12.52 -6.93
N SER A 74 25.26 13.29 -6.10
CA SER A 74 25.70 14.64 -5.74
C SER A 74 26.99 14.61 -4.92
N ALA A 75 27.69 15.75 -4.85
CA ALA A 75 28.89 15.89 -4.01
C ALA A 75 28.63 15.60 -2.51
N SER A 76 27.38 15.74 -2.04
CA SER A 76 26.99 15.42 -0.67
C SER A 76 26.69 13.94 -0.45
N GLY A 77 26.59 13.14 -1.51
CA GLY A 77 26.22 11.73 -1.47
C GLY A 77 24.74 11.42 -1.70
N ASN A 78 23.90 12.39 -2.08
CA ASN A 78 22.49 12.15 -2.39
C ASN A 78 22.29 11.76 -3.87
N PHE A 79 21.12 11.22 -4.20
CA PHE A 79 20.70 10.96 -5.57
C PHE A 79 19.49 11.83 -5.95
N PRO A 80 19.32 12.17 -7.25
CA PRO A 80 18.19 12.96 -7.71
C PRO A 80 16.94 12.09 -7.91
N LEU A 81 15.74 12.65 -7.70
CA LEU A 81 14.49 11.93 -7.94
C LEU A 81 14.42 11.48 -9.40
N TYR A 82 14.65 12.41 -10.31
CA TYR A 82 14.87 12.14 -11.72
C TYR A 82 16.27 12.57 -12.16
N LEU A 83 16.91 11.87 -13.09
CA LEU A 83 18.29 12.16 -13.50
C LEU A 83 18.49 13.59 -14.04
N HIS A 84 17.44 14.21 -14.60
CA HIS A 84 17.50 15.60 -15.08
C HIS A 84 17.53 16.64 -13.95
N ASP A 85 17.20 16.26 -12.72
CA ASP A 85 17.32 17.14 -11.55
C ASP A 85 18.78 17.32 -11.12
N PHE A 86 19.69 16.44 -11.56
CA PHE A 86 21.10 16.51 -11.20
C PHE A 86 21.74 17.84 -11.61
N PRO A 87 22.52 18.50 -10.73
CA PRO A 87 23.00 18.03 -9.42
C PRO A 87 22.05 18.34 -8.22
N ASN A 88 20.88 18.92 -8.46
CA ASN A 88 19.94 19.38 -7.44
C ASN A 88 19.08 18.23 -6.88
N CYS A 89 19.63 17.49 -5.92
CA CYS A 89 18.95 16.36 -5.29
C CYS A 89 18.03 16.81 -4.14
N GLN A 90 16.80 17.23 -4.46
CA GLN A 90 15.86 17.82 -3.49
C GLN A 90 15.22 16.82 -2.52
N ASP A 91 14.98 15.58 -2.97
CA ASP A 91 14.47 14.52 -2.07
C ASP A 91 15.60 14.03 -1.17
N ARG A 92 15.58 14.50 0.09
CA ARG A 92 16.57 14.17 1.11
C ARG A 92 16.58 12.70 1.54
N PHE A 93 15.54 11.92 1.19
CA PHE A 93 15.41 10.52 1.61
C PHE A 93 15.57 9.54 0.43
N LEU A 94 15.89 10.02 -0.77
CA LEU A 94 16.11 9.13 -1.91
C LEU A 94 17.37 8.26 -1.74
N ALA A 95 18.46 8.84 -1.22
CA ALA A 95 19.64 8.07 -0.85
C ALA A 95 19.31 6.95 0.14
N ALA A 96 18.50 7.26 1.16
CA ALA A 96 18.08 6.30 2.18
C ALA A 96 17.32 5.11 1.56
N ARG A 97 16.38 5.39 0.64
CA ARG A 97 15.64 4.35 -0.10
C ARG A 97 16.55 3.49 -0.99
N SER A 98 17.63 4.08 -1.50
CA SER A 98 18.57 3.42 -2.40
C SER A 98 19.59 2.53 -1.68
N LEU A 99 19.77 2.68 -0.36
CA LEU A 99 20.76 1.90 0.40
C LEU A 99 20.52 0.40 0.34
N LEU A 100 19.27 -0.04 0.50
CA LEU A 100 18.96 -1.46 0.50
C LEU A 100 19.26 -2.12 -0.87
N PRO A 101 18.76 -1.62 -2.02
CA PRO A 101 19.18 -2.14 -3.33
C PRO A 101 20.69 -2.14 -3.55
N LEU A 102 21.41 -1.08 -3.15
CA LEU A 102 22.87 -1.01 -3.26
C LEU A 102 23.56 -2.08 -2.40
N ALA A 103 23.09 -2.29 -1.18
CA ALA A 103 23.61 -3.34 -0.29
C ALA A 103 23.39 -4.73 -0.89
N ILE A 104 22.23 -4.98 -1.50
CA ILE A 104 21.91 -6.23 -2.19
C ILE A 104 22.84 -6.45 -3.39
N LEU A 105 23.06 -5.42 -4.21
CA LEU A 105 23.99 -5.45 -5.34
C LEU A 105 25.40 -5.86 -4.89
N ILE A 106 25.92 -5.24 -3.83
CA ILE A 106 27.25 -5.53 -3.30
C ILE A 106 27.31 -6.95 -2.71
N LYS A 107 26.32 -7.33 -1.91
CA LYS A 107 26.28 -8.63 -1.22
C LYS A 107 26.18 -9.80 -2.18
N GLU A 108 25.24 -9.76 -3.11
CA GLU A 108 24.85 -10.90 -3.93
C GLU A 108 25.50 -10.88 -5.33
N TYR A 109 25.92 -9.70 -5.82
CA TYR A 109 26.33 -9.51 -7.21
C TYR A 109 27.69 -8.82 -7.39
N SER A 110 28.51 -8.71 -6.34
CA SER A 110 29.87 -8.15 -6.44
C SER A 110 30.73 -8.78 -7.53
N LYS A 111 30.78 -10.12 -7.61
CA LYS A 111 31.58 -10.83 -8.62
C LYS A 111 31.10 -10.56 -10.07
N PRO A 112 29.79 -10.67 -10.40
CA PRO A 112 29.29 -10.22 -11.70
C PRO A 112 29.62 -8.76 -12.02
N ILE A 113 29.43 -7.84 -11.05
CA ILE A 113 29.72 -6.41 -11.25
C ILE A 113 31.21 -6.18 -11.58
N GLU A 114 32.11 -6.85 -10.86
CA GLU A 114 33.56 -6.78 -11.08
C GLU A 114 33.95 -7.35 -12.45
N THR A 115 33.40 -8.51 -12.81
CA THR A 115 33.78 -9.22 -14.05
C THR A 115 33.25 -8.54 -15.32
N LEU A 116 32.08 -7.90 -15.23
CA LEU A 116 31.39 -7.30 -16.38
C LEU A 116 31.71 -5.81 -16.55
N SER A 117 32.47 -5.23 -15.63
CA SER A 117 32.97 -3.87 -15.72
C SER A 117 34.06 -3.76 -16.79
N SER A 118 33.91 -2.80 -17.70
CA SER A 118 34.83 -2.56 -18.81
C SER A 118 36.28 -2.30 -18.36
N ASP A 119 36.44 -1.67 -17.19
CA ASP A 119 37.73 -1.23 -16.61
C ASP A 119 38.01 -1.86 -15.23
N GLY A 120 37.12 -2.74 -14.74
CA GLY A 120 37.18 -3.36 -13.42
C GLY A 120 36.88 -2.42 -12.25
N SER A 121 36.56 -1.14 -12.48
CA SER A 121 36.43 -0.13 -11.42
C SER A 121 35.00 -0.01 -10.87
N LEU A 122 34.00 -0.52 -11.58
CA LEU A 122 32.57 -0.32 -11.26
C LEU A 122 32.21 -0.78 -9.84
N LEU A 123 32.73 -1.93 -9.39
CA LEU A 123 32.42 -2.43 -8.05
C LEU A 123 32.86 -1.42 -6.96
N GLU A 124 34.04 -0.83 -7.12
CA GLU A 124 34.55 0.17 -6.16
C GLU A 124 33.77 1.48 -6.26
N GLN A 125 33.35 1.90 -7.46
CA GLN A 125 32.46 3.04 -7.62
C GLN A 125 31.11 2.83 -6.92
N VAL A 126 30.51 1.65 -7.07
CA VAL A 126 29.25 1.27 -6.40
C VAL A 126 29.41 1.25 -4.88
N LYS A 127 30.49 0.67 -4.37
CA LYS A 127 30.81 0.68 -2.93
C LYS A 127 30.96 2.11 -2.40
N GLN A 128 31.70 2.95 -3.12
CA GLN A 128 31.91 4.35 -2.72
C GLN A 128 30.60 5.14 -2.76
N ALA A 129 29.79 4.95 -3.80
CA ALA A 129 28.47 5.57 -3.90
C ALA A 129 27.56 5.14 -2.76
N ALA A 130 27.54 3.85 -2.41
CA ALA A 130 26.76 3.34 -1.28
C ALA A 130 27.24 3.92 0.07
N LEU A 131 28.55 4.07 0.29
CA LEU A 131 29.11 4.70 1.50
C LEU A 131 28.74 6.17 1.60
N ASN A 132 28.85 6.92 0.50
CA ASN A 132 28.46 8.32 0.44
C ASN A 132 26.96 8.49 0.73
N ALA A 133 26.13 7.64 0.13
CA ALA A 133 24.69 7.63 0.36
C ALA A 133 24.34 7.30 1.81
N ALA A 134 25.04 6.34 2.43
CA ALA A 134 24.81 5.97 3.83
C ALA A 134 25.15 7.14 4.76
N ARG A 135 26.31 7.79 4.55
CA ARG A 135 26.72 8.96 5.34
C ARG A 135 25.75 10.13 5.18
N TYR A 136 25.36 10.44 3.94
CA TYR A 136 24.36 11.48 3.67
C TYR A 136 23.04 11.18 4.39
N SER A 137 22.56 9.94 4.29
CA SER A 137 21.27 9.54 4.85
C SER A 137 21.27 9.58 6.38
N LEU A 138 22.36 9.16 7.02
CA LEU A 138 22.52 9.22 8.48
C LEU A 138 22.57 10.69 8.96
N ASP A 139 23.31 11.56 8.28
CA ASP A 139 23.31 13.00 8.59
C ASP A 139 21.90 13.61 8.40
N ALA A 140 21.22 13.28 7.29
CA ALA A 140 19.85 13.74 7.03
C ALA A 140 18.87 13.27 8.11
N PHE A 141 18.99 12.02 8.58
CA PHE A 141 18.18 11.46 9.67
C PHE A 141 18.34 12.27 10.96
N HIS A 142 19.57 12.67 11.31
CA HIS A 142 19.82 13.47 12.52
C HIS A 142 19.26 14.90 12.42
N ARG A 143 19.18 15.46 11.20
CA ARG A 143 18.61 16.79 10.97
C ARG A 143 17.08 16.79 10.89
N THR A 144 16.50 15.72 10.37
CA THR A 144 15.05 15.58 10.19
C THR A 144 14.69 14.11 10.23
N GLU A 145 13.94 13.72 11.26
CA GLU A 145 13.50 12.34 11.42
C GLU A 145 12.57 11.95 10.25
N PRO A 146 12.92 10.92 9.45
CA PRO A 146 12.06 10.44 8.37
C PRO A 146 10.84 9.70 8.94
N GLN A 147 9.87 9.43 8.06
CA GLN A 147 8.79 8.51 8.37
C GLN A 147 9.35 7.13 8.78
N TYR A 148 8.63 6.46 9.69
CA TYR A 148 9.07 5.23 10.35
C TYR A 148 9.60 4.14 9.39
N HIS A 149 8.89 3.86 8.28
CA HIS A 149 9.31 2.86 7.29
C HIS A 149 10.61 3.25 6.55
N ASN A 150 10.79 4.54 6.23
CA ASN A 150 12.03 5.04 5.62
C ASN A 150 13.18 4.96 6.63
N ALA A 151 12.92 5.21 7.91
CA ALA A 151 13.91 5.08 8.99
C ALA A 151 14.40 3.63 9.13
N ILE A 152 13.49 2.64 9.10
CA ILE A 152 13.86 1.22 9.12
C ILE A 152 14.66 0.84 7.88
N THR A 153 14.21 1.23 6.69
CA THR A 153 14.89 0.92 5.42
C THR A 153 16.33 1.48 5.41
N LEU A 154 16.49 2.73 5.86
CA LEU A 154 17.78 3.37 6.06
C LEU A 154 18.65 2.57 7.03
N ALA A 155 18.11 2.23 8.20
CA ALA A 155 18.87 1.60 9.26
C ALA A 155 19.34 0.19 8.87
N VAL A 156 18.46 -0.60 8.24
CA VAL A 156 18.83 -1.91 7.66
C VAL A 156 19.91 -1.74 6.59
N GLY A 157 19.73 -0.80 5.65
CA GLY A 157 20.72 -0.53 4.62
C GLY A 157 22.08 -0.15 5.19
N ALA A 158 22.10 0.70 6.23
CA ALA A 158 23.31 1.10 6.94
C ALA A 158 23.99 -0.08 7.66
N VAL A 159 23.23 -0.94 8.36
CA VAL A 159 23.78 -2.14 9.01
C VAL A 159 24.40 -3.08 7.98
N MET A 160 23.69 -3.36 6.89
CA MET A 160 24.20 -4.24 5.83
C MET A 160 25.46 -3.68 5.19
N LEU A 161 25.45 -2.41 4.77
CA LEU A 161 26.61 -1.77 4.14
C LEU A 161 27.79 -1.64 5.08
N GLY A 162 27.55 -1.25 6.34
CA GLY A 162 28.59 -1.14 7.36
C GLY A 162 29.30 -2.48 7.58
N SER A 163 28.54 -3.57 7.67
CA SER A 163 29.11 -4.92 7.79
C SER A 163 29.87 -5.35 6.53
N LEU A 164 29.26 -5.20 5.34
CA LEU A 164 29.84 -5.60 4.06
C LEU A 164 31.15 -4.85 3.73
N LEU A 165 31.24 -3.57 4.13
CA LEU A 165 32.35 -2.67 3.81
C LEU A 165 33.26 -2.38 5.01
N GLN A 166 33.08 -3.10 6.12
CA GLN A 166 33.86 -2.97 7.34
C GLN A 166 33.90 -1.53 7.89
N LYS A 167 32.75 -0.86 7.89
CA LYS A 167 32.53 0.48 8.47
C LYS A 167 31.68 0.38 9.73
N SER A 168 32.36 0.17 10.86
CA SER A 168 31.71 -0.04 12.16
C SER A 168 30.87 1.15 12.61
N ASP A 169 31.26 2.37 12.26
CA ASP A 169 30.53 3.61 12.56
C ASP A 169 29.14 3.64 11.90
N ILE A 170 29.06 3.22 10.63
CA ILE A 170 27.82 3.15 9.87
C ILE A 170 26.95 1.99 10.40
N GLU A 171 27.58 0.83 10.65
CA GLU A 171 26.88 -0.34 11.16
C GLU A 171 26.25 -0.07 12.54
N GLU A 172 27.02 0.51 13.47
CA GLU A 172 26.57 0.85 14.82
C GLU A 172 25.46 1.91 14.79
N SER A 173 25.58 2.93 13.95
CA SER A 173 24.52 3.93 13.76
C SER A 173 23.21 3.29 13.30
N GLY A 174 23.27 2.37 12.32
CA GLY A 174 22.09 1.63 11.87
C GLY A 174 21.48 0.75 12.97
N LYS A 175 22.31 0.04 13.74
CA LYS A 175 21.85 -0.79 14.89
C LYS A 175 21.16 0.07 15.95
N ASN A 176 21.73 1.23 16.28
CA ASN A 176 21.15 2.15 17.26
C ASN A 176 19.79 2.69 16.81
N ILE A 177 19.65 3.03 15.52
CA ILE A 177 18.36 3.45 14.96
C ILE A 177 17.34 2.31 15.03
N LEU A 178 17.70 1.08 14.63
CA LEU A 178 16.79 -0.08 14.73
C LEU A 178 16.34 -0.33 16.16
N GLU A 179 17.26 -0.28 17.13
CA GLU A 179 16.92 -0.52 18.53
C GLU A 179 15.98 0.57 19.08
N LYS A 180 16.21 1.85 18.73
CA LYS A 180 15.29 2.94 19.05
C LYS A 180 13.90 2.70 18.43
N LEU A 181 13.84 2.38 17.14
CA LEU A 181 12.58 2.21 16.41
C LEU A 181 11.76 1.01 16.89
N ARG A 182 12.42 -0.03 17.39
CA ARG A 182 11.78 -1.24 17.93
C ARG A 182 10.94 -0.95 19.18
N GLN A 183 11.28 0.11 19.93
CA GLN A 183 10.62 0.43 21.20
C GLN A 183 9.24 1.08 21.05
N TYR A 184 8.89 1.57 19.86
CA TYR A 184 7.62 2.28 19.63
C TYR A 184 6.37 1.37 19.63
N GLY A 185 6.54 0.04 19.59
CA GLY A 185 5.42 -0.90 19.49
C GLY A 185 4.67 -0.77 18.16
N PRO A 186 3.39 -1.20 18.09
CA PRO A 186 2.55 -0.99 16.92
C PRO A 186 2.38 0.51 16.63
N VAL A 187 2.78 0.91 15.43
CA VAL A 187 2.66 2.30 14.93
C VAL A 187 1.82 2.32 13.66
N THR A 188 1.31 3.49 13.25
CA THR A 188 0.51 3.63 12.01
C THR A 188 1.13 2.97 10.78
N ALA A 189 2.46 2.98 10.64
CA ALA A 189 3.15 2.35 9.51
C ALA A 189 2.91 0.82 9.41
N TRP A 190 2.55 0.16 10.52
CA TRP A 190 2.21 -1.26 10.56
C TRP A 190 0.79 -1.53 10.04
N TYR A 191 -0.03 -0.50 9.85
CA TYR A 191 -1.40 -0.61 9.34
C TYR A 191 -1.55 -0.10 7.90
N ILE A 192 -0.45 0.34 7.27
CA ILE A 192 -0.44 0.84 5.90
C ILE A 192 0.27 -0.20 5.02
N PRO A 193 -0.44 -0.92 4.12
CA PRO A 193 0.13 -2.03 3.34
C PRO A 193 1.45 -1.70 2.65
N LYS A 194 1.51 -0.53 1.99
CA LYS A 194 2.71 -0.04 1.31
C LYS A 194 3.91 0.08 2.24
N GLN A 195 3.71 0.66 3.43
CA GLN A 195 4.78 0.90 4.40
C GLN A 195 5.18 -0.39 5.10
N MET A 196 4.21 -1.23 5.46
CA MET A 196 4.45 -2.52 6.09
C MET A 196 5.26 -3.43 5.17
N GLY A 197 4.93 -3.48 3.88
CA GLY A 197 5.69 -4.25 2.89
C GLY A 197 7.15 -3.81 2.77
N GLU A 198 7.41 -2.49 2.79
CA GLU A 198 8.77 -1.94 2.80
C GLU A 198 9.54 -2.31 4.08
N ILE A 199 8.89 -2.21 5.24
CA ILE A 199 9.48 -2.58 6.54
C ILE A 199 9.83 -4.08 6.58
N LEU A 200 8.88 -4.94 6.26
CA LEU A 200 9.06 -6.40 6.28
C LEU A 200 10.18 -6.79 5.31
N THR A 201 10.15 -6.26 4.08
CA THR A 201 11.19 -6.54 3.09
C THR A 201 12.58 -6.15 3.61
N ALA A 202 12.73 -4.94 4.15
CA ALA A 202 14.00 -4.47 4.69
C ALA A 202 14.46 -5.34 5.87
N LEU A 203 13.61 -5.52 6.89
CA LEU A 203 13.97 -6.28 8.09
C LEU A 203 14.39 -7.71 7.76
N THR A 204 13.75 -8.36 6.79
CA THR A 204 14.07 -9.75 6.51
C THR A 204 15.42 -9.92 5.79
N TRP A 205 15.95 -8.89 5.14
CA TRP A 205 17.35 -8.90 4.67
C TRP A 205 18.38 -8.94 5.81
N HIS A 206 18.05 -8.32 6.95
CA HIS A 206 18.91 -8.31 8.12
C HIS A 206 18.65 -9.48 9.07
N TYR A 207 17.37 -9.84 9.26
CA TYR A 207 16.88 -10.90 10.13
C TYR A 207 16.18 -12.00 9.28
N PRO A 208 16.94 -12.85 8.59
CA PRO A 208 16.37 -13.86 7.69
C PRO A 208 15.54 -14.93 8.42
N ASP A 209 15.82 -15.18 9.69
CA ASP A 209 15.02 -16.08 10.54
C ASP A 209 14.05 -15.28 11.43
N ILE A 210 12.78 -15.24 10.99
CA ILE A 210 11.68 -14.56 11.68
C ILE A 210 11.53 -15.07 13.13
N SER A 211 11.76 -16.36 13.39
CA SER A 211 11.54 -16.96 14.70
C SER A 211 12.47 -16.40 15.79
N THR A 212 13.65 -15.93 15.38
CA THR A 212 14.67 -15.31 16.23
C THR A 212 14.74 -13.79 16.09
N SER A 213 13.91 -13.20 15.23
CA SER A 213 13.95 -11.78 14.95
C SER A 213 13.53 -10.96 16.18
N PRO A 214 14.28 -9.90 16.56
CA PRO A 214 13.84 -8.99 17.62
C PRO A 214 12.57 -8.22 17.22
N TRP A 215 12.17 -8.29 15.95
CA TRP A 215 10.97 -7.70 15.37
C TRP A 215 9.81 -8.69 15.25
N ARG A 216 9.86 -9.83 15.93
CA ARG A 216 8.83 -10.88 15.88
C ARG A 216 7.40 -10.36 16.02
N GLN A 217 7.18 -9.37 16.91
CA GLN A 217 5.86 -8.75 17.10
C GLN A 217 5.28 -8.13 15.82
N LEU A 218 6.12 -7.51 14.97
CA LEU A 218 5.69 -6.98 13.69
C LEU A 218 5.31 -8.10 12.71
N PHE A 219 6.07 -9.19 12.67
CA PHE A 219 5.74 -10.32 11.79
C PHE A 219 4.46 -11.03 12.23
N GLU A 220 4.24 -11.17 13.54
CA GLU A 220 2.98 -11.67 14.11
C GLU A 220 1.81 -10.71 13.82
N HIS A 221 2.06 -9.40 13.87
CA HIS A 221 1.08 -8.38 13.49
C HIS A 221 0.71 -8.48 12.00
N ALA A 222 1.70 -8.59 11.11
CA ALA A 222 1.46 -8.77 9.69
C ALA A 222 0.66 -10.06 9.42
N ALA A 223 1.02 -11.16 10.08
CA ALA A 223 0.32 -12.44 9.97
C ALA A 223 -1.14 -12.34 10.43
N ARG A 224 -1.40 -11.56 11.48
CA ARG A 224 -2.75 -11.32 12.02
C ARG A 224 -3.66 -10.60 11.02
N PHE A 225 -3.11 -9.67 10.25
CA PHE A 225 -3.89 -8.78 9.38
C PHE A 225 -3.75 -9.08 7.88
N CYS A 226 -3.07 -10.16 7.51
CA CYS A 226 -2.98 -10.61 6.13
C CYS A 226 -3.82 -11.86 5.94
N HIS A 227 -4.70 -11.85 4.94
CA HIS A 227 -5.55 -13.00 4.67
C HIS A 227 -4.77 -14.06 3.88
N PRO A 228 -4.68 -15.32 4.37
CA PRO A 228 -3.83 -16.34 3.76
C PRO A 228 -4.29 -16.73 2.34
N ARG A 229 -5.60 -16.89 2.13
CA ARG A 229 -6.19 -17.19 0.81
C ARG A 229 -6.19 -16.00 -0.16
N LEU A 230 -6.58 -14.79 0.29
CA LEU A 230 -6.62 -13.62 -0.60
C LEU A 230 -5.22 -13.03 -0.89
N ARG A 231 -4.22 -13.37 -0.05
CA ARG A 231 -2.85 -12.85 -0.08
C ARG A 231 -2.81 -11.32 -0.12
N CYS A 232 -3.62 -10.70 0.73
CA CYS A 232 -3.72 -9.24 0.81
C CYS A 232 -3.91 -8.79 2.27
N TYR A 233 -3.68 -7.50 2.50
CA TYR A 233 -3.97 -6.87 3.79
C TYR A 233 -5.48 -6.70 4.01
N CYS A 234 -5.91 -7.10 5.19
CA CYS A 234 -7.31 -7.11 5.65
C CYS A 234 -7.49 -6.40 7.01
N GLY A 235 -6.44 -5.79 7.55
CA GLY A 235 -6.52 -5.05 8.80
C GLY A 235 -7.15 -3.66 8.64
N PRO A 236 -7.08 -2.82 9.71
CA PRO A 236 -7.64 -1.46 9.74
C PRO A 236 -7.31 -0.60 8.51
N ALA A 237 -8.34 -0.16 7.77
CA ALA A 237 -8.23 0.58 6.52
C ALA A 237 -7.97 2.07 6.77
N PHE A 238 -6.72 2.42 7.08
CA PHE A 238 -6.28 3.81 7.25
C PHE A 238 -5.97 4.53 5.95
N CYS A 239 -5.40 3.80 5.00
CA CYS A 239 -4.77 4.36 3.81
C CYS A 239 -4.89 3.38 2.64
N ASP A 240 -6.09 2.83 2.47
CA ASP A 240 -6.39 1.85 1.44
C ASP A 240 -6.74 2.57 0.14
N PHE A 241 -5.89 2.39 -0.86
CA PHE A 241 -6.11 2.90 -2.21
C PHE A 241 -6.52 1.78 -3.15
N LEU A 242 -7.21 2.16 -4.21
CA LEU A 242 -7.62 1.27 -5.28
C LEU A 242 -6.97 1.65 -6.60
N ASP A 243 -6.70 0.63 -7.40
CA ASP A 243 -6.30 0.76 -8.80
C ASP A 243 -7.28 -0.06 -9.66
N GLY A 244 -8.07 0.64 -10.47
CA GLY A 244 -9.25 0.04 -11.11
C GLY A 244 -10.29 -0.45 -10.09
N ALA A 245 -10.82 -1.66 -10.26
CA ALA A 245 -11.83 -2.22 -9.35
C ALA A 245 -11.23 -2.91 -8.11
N GLU A 246 -9.90 -2.97 -7.99
CA GLU A 246 -9.22 -3.78 -6.99
C GLU A 246 -8.35 -2.94 -6.03
N PRO A 247 -8.02 -3.47 -4.83
CA PRO A 247 -7.02 -2.86 -3.96
C PRO A 247 -5.68 -2.66 -4.68
N GLU A 248 -5.05 -1.51 -4.47
CA GLU A 248 -3.74 -1.20 -5.05
C GLU A 248 -2.71 -2.26 -4.63
N ALA A 249 -2.08 -2.91 -5.61
CA ALA A 249 -0.99 -3.84 -5.34
C ALA A 249 0.21 -3.11 -4.72
N SER A 250 0.70 -3.66 -3.61
CA SER A 250 1.81 -3.14 -2.83
C SER A 250 2.95 -4.15 -2.71
N LEU A 251 4.08 -3.69 -2.14
CA LEU A 251 5.20 -4.58 -1.83
C LEU A 251 4.82 -5.65 -0.78
N LEU A 252 3.81 -5.37 0.07
CA LEU A 252 3.29 -6.36 1.01
C LEU A 252 2.63 -7.52 0.27
N ASP A 253 1.83 -7.25 -0.77
CA ASP A 253 1.24 -8.31 -1.58
C ASP A 253 2.34 -9.19 -2.19
N LEU A 254 3.41 -8.58 -2.73
CA LEU A 254 4.57 -9.30 -3.26
C LEU A 254 5.42 -10.03 -2.20
N PHE A 255 5.34 -9.62 -0.94
CA PHE A 255 5.95 -10.32 0.18
C PHE A 255 5.12 -11.54 0.60
N LEU A 256 3.79 -11.46 0.44
CA LEU A 256 2.84 -12.52 0.79
C LEU A 256 2.70 -13.58 -0.32
N VAL A 257 2.97 -13.23 -1.58
CA VAL A 257 2.93 -14.22 -2.67
C VAL A 257 4.05 -15.24 -2.48
N GLY A 258 3.65 -16.50 -2.43
CA GLY A 258 4.58 -17.62 -2.50
C GLY A 258 5.10 -17.82 -3.91
N ASP A 259 4.94 -19.02 -4.44
CA ASP A 259 5.46 -19.35 -5.78
C ASP A 259 4.59 -18.83 -6.93
N THR A 260 3.32 -18.51 -6.67
CA THR A 260 2.36 -18.05 -7.68
C THR A 260 2.02 -16.58 -7.47
N ILE A 261 2.15 -15.78 -8.52
CA ILE A 261 1.83 -14.35 -8.52
C ILE A 261 0.43 -14.16 -9.12
N PRO A 262 -0.54 -13.64 -8.33
CA PRO A 262 -1.86 -13.27 -8.81
C PRO A 262 -1.83 -12.31 -10.01
N THR A 263 -2.81 -12.45 -10.91
CA THR A 263 -2.94 -11.60 -12.10
C THR A 263 -3.08 -10.11 -11.76
N ARG A 264 -3.76 -9.78 -10.66
CA ARG A 264 -3.88 -8.38 -10.19
C ARG A 264 -2.52 -7.72 -9.92
N ILE A 265 -1.54 -8.53 -9.49
CA ILE A 265 -0.19 -8.04 -9.15
C ILE A 265 0.68 -8.03 -10.41
N SER A 266 0.53 -8.99 -11.32
CA SER A 266 1.35 -9.06 -12.53
C SER A 266 1.21 -7.85 -13.44
N ASN A 267 0.07 -7.17 -13.39
CA ASN A 267 -0.20 -5.96 -14.18
C ASN A 267 0.32 -4.67 -13.52
N ALA A 268 0.79 -4.74 -12.27
CA ALA A 268 1.29 -3.58 -11.54
C ALA A 268 2.80 -3.39 -11.77
N GLU A 269 3.16 -2.82 -12.92
CA GLU A 269 4.55 -2.73 -13.42
C GLU A 269 5.55 -2.20 -12.37
N MET A 270 5.26 -1.03 -11.78
CA MET A 270 6.14 -0.41 -10.77
C MET A 270 6.22 -1.22 -9.47
N THR A 271 5.13 -1.87 -9.08
CA THR A 271 5.11 -2.74 -7.91
C THR A 271 5.95 -3.99 -8.17
N CYS A 272 5.83 -4.61 -9.34
CA CYS A 272 6.66 -5.74 -9.75
C CYS A 272 8.16 -5.40 -9.74
N LEU A 273 8.53 -4.22 -10.24
CA LEU A 273 9.91 -3.75 -10.22
C LEU A 273 10.44 -3.60 -8.79
N ARG A 274 9.64 -3.05 -7.87
CA ARG A 274 9.95 -2.99 -6.43
C ARG A 274 10.02 -4.37 -5.79
N GLY A 275 9.26 -5.33 -6.28
CA GLY A 275 9.33 -6.73 -5.86
C GLY A 275 10.72 -7.35 -5.92
N ILE A 276 11.63 -6.81 -6.73
CA ILE A 276 12.96 -7.39 -6.90
C ILE A 276 13.78 -7.44 -5.59
N ILE A 277 13.51 -6.50 -4.67
CA ILE A 277 14.14 -6.45 -3.34
C ILE A 277 13.51 -7.42 -2.35
N VAL A 278 12.41 -8.10 -2.67
CA VAL A 278 11.88 -9.18 -1.83
C VAL A 278 12.86 -10.37 -1.87
N PRO A 279 13.35 -10.86 -0.72
CA PRO A 279 14.30 -11.95 -0.66
C PRO A 279 13.72 -13.29 -1.15
N SER A 280 14.58 -14.15 -1.69
CA SER A 280 14.18 -15.36 -2.42
C SER A 280 13.65 -16.53 -1.59
N ALA A 281 14.05 -16.61 -0.32
CA ALA A 281 14.08 -17.87 0.42
C ALA A 281 13.19 -17.86 1.67
N MET A 282 12.16 -17.02 1.68
CA MET A 282 11.47 -16.74 2.95
C MET A 282 10.28 -17.65 3.19
N LYS A 283 10.32 -18.28 4.36
CA LYS A 283 9.14 -18.85 4.98
C LYS A 283 8.14 -17.70 5.16
N LEU A 284 6.92 -17.98 4.72
CA LEU A 284 5.75 -17.13 4.90
C LEU A 284 5.66 -16.68 6.36
N LEU A 285 4.95 -15.56 6.55
CA LEU A 285 4.55 -15.08 7.87
C LEU A 285 4.16 -16.25 8.80
N PRO A 286 4.40 -16.12 10.13
CA PRO A 286 4.04 -17.16 11.09
C PRO A 286 2.66 -17.74 10.78
N ASP A 287 2.55 -19.07 10.73
CA ASP A 287 1.26 -19.72 10.50
C ASP A 287 0.35 -19.41 11.70
N ILE A 288 -0.70 -18.62 11.46
CA ILE A 288 -1.71 -18.29 12.47
C ILE A 288 -2.96 -19.07 12.10
N GLU A 289 -3.36 -19.99 12.98
CA GLU A 289 -4.59 -20.75 12.83
C GLU A 289 -5.85 -19.87 12.84
N LYS A 290 -6.77 -20.15 11.91
CA LYS A 290 -8.23 -19.93 11.94
C LYS A 290 -8.78 -18.52 11.77
N SER A 291 -10.11 -18.49 11.64
CA SER A 291 -10.97 -17.30 11.74
C SER A 291 -10.51 -16.49 12.95
N LEU A 292 -10.01 -15.29 12.68
CA LEU A 292 -9.32 -14.50 13.67
C LEU A 292 -10.09 -13.20 13.87
N GLU A 293 -10.55 -13.00 15.09
CA GLU A 293 -11.07 -11.71 15.54
C GLU A 293 -9.97 -11.01 16.33
N SER A 294 -9.71 -9.76 15.97
CA SER A 294 -8.75 -8.92 16.65
C SER A 294 -9.32 -7.54 16.89
N GLU A 295 -9.21 -7.06 18.12
CA GLU A 295 -9.38 -5.66 18.47
C GLU A 295 -8.01 -5.00 18.63
N ASP A 296 -7.89 -3.76 18.18
CA ASP A 296 -6.67 -2.97 18.28
C ASP A 296 -6.99 -1.49 18.55
N ILE A 297 -5.96 -0.75 18.96
CA ILE A 297 -6.03 0.71 19.11
C ILE A 297 -4.95 1.31 18.22
N VAL A 298 -5.37 2.06 17.20
CA VAL A 298 -4.48 2.66 16.22
C VAL A 298 -4.62 4.18 16.26
N GLU A 299 -3.56 4.88 16.64
CA GLU A 299 -3.60 6.34 16.87
C GLU A 299 -4.73 6.77 17.83
N GLY A 300 -5.01 5.93 18.83
CA GLY A 300 -6.09 6.17 19.80
C GLY A 300 -7.49 5.79 19.32
N LEU A 301 -7.63 5.24 18.11
CA LEU A 301 -8.91 4.83 17.53
C LEU A 301 -9.11 3.33 17.70
N ARG A 302 -10.28 2.91 18.16
CA ARG A 302 -10.60 1.49 18.23
C ARG A 302 -10.77 0.94 16.82
N ALA A 303 -10.17 -0.22 16.58
CA ALA A 303 -10.32 -0.97 15.35
C ALA A 303 -10.62 -2.43 15.66
N MET A 304 -11.38 -3.04 14.77
CA MET A 304 -11.72 -4.46 14.82
C MET A 304 -11.49 -5.05 13.44
N THR A 305 -10.97 -6.27 13.40
CA THR A 305 -10.85 -7.05 12.18
C THR A 305 -11.30 -8.48 12.47
N VAL A 306 -12.15 -9.01 11.59
CA VAL A 306 -12.61 -10.39 11.61
C VAL A 306 -12.21 -11.02 10.27
N ILE A 307 -11.23 -11.92 10.29
CA ILE A 307 -10.83 -12.71 9.13
C ILE A 307 -11.59 -14.03 9.18
N THR A 308 -12.20 -14.41 8.06
CA THR A 308 -12.91 -15.69 7.84
C THR A 308 -12.21 -16.46 6.72
N PRO A 309 -12.57 -17.73 6.44
CA PRO A 309 -11.97 -18.46 5.32
C PRO A 309 -12.20 -17.85 3.92
N ASN A 310 -13.25 -17.04 3.77
CA ASN A 310 -13.73 -16.52 2.48
C ASN A 310 -13.58 -15.00 2.34
N GLY A 311 -13.04 -14.31 3.35
CA GLY A 311 -12.96 -12.86 3.35
C GLY A 311 -12.66 -12.29 4.72
N ALA A 312 -12.71 -10.97 4.84
CA ALA A 312 -12.54 -10.28 6.10
C ALA A 312 -13.49 -9.08 6.22
N VAL A 313 -13.83 -8.75 7.47
CA VAL A 313 -14.59 -7.56 7.86
C VAL A 313 -13.69 -6.70 8.72
N GLN A 314 -13.69 -5.41 8.48
CA GLN A 314 -12.91 -4.44 9.22
C GLN A 314 -13.79 -3.26 9.61
N CYS A 315 -13.68 -2.87 10.88
CA CYS A 315 -14.28 -1.66 11.42
C CYS A 315 -13.20 -0.80 12.06
N ILE A 316 -13.31 0.51 11.91
CA ILE A 316 -12.45 1.45 12.63
C ILE A 316 -13.24 2.71 12.97
N GLU A 317 -13.03 3.21 14.19
CA GLU A 317 -13.58 4.50 14.59
C GLU A 317 -12.99 5.61 13.73
N ARG A 318 -13.83 6.58 13.39
CA ARG A 318 -13.42 7.76 12.64
C ARG A 318 -13.66 9.02 13.47
N PRO A 319 -12.59 9.74 13.89
CA PRO A 319 -12.72 11.06 14.48
C PRO A 319 -13.02 12.11 13.40
N LYS A 320 -13.18 13.38 13.80
CA LYS A 320 -13.34 14.49 12.85
C LYS A 320 -12.12 14.58 11.92
N ALA A 321 -12.35 14.78 10.63
CA ALA A 321 -11.33 14.58 9.59
C ALA A 321 -10.09 15.49 9.69
N GLU A 322 -10.15 16.62 10.40
CA GLU A 322 -8.99 17.48 10.71
C GLU A 322 -7.83 16.72 11.37
N THR A 323 -8.11 15.56 11.99
CA THR A 323 -7.12 14.80 12.76
C THR A 323 -6.53 13.61 12.01
N ILE A 324 -6.98 13.29 10.78
CA ILE A 324 -6.58 12.06 10.08
C ILE A 324 -5.69 12.37 8.86
N PRO A 325 -4.38 12.08 8.93
CA PRO A 325 -3.54 12.05 7.74
C PRO A 325 -4.11 11.09 6.69
N ASN A 326 -4.19 11.51 5.43
CA ASN A 326 -4.69 10.70 4.30
C ASN A 326 -6.17 10.27 4.39
N TYR A 327 -7.06 11.14 4.86
CA TYR A 327 -8.52 10.90 4.98
C TYR A 327 -9.19 10.19 3.78
N ARG A 328 -8.64 10.33 2.57
CA ARG A 328 -9.18 9.71 1.34
C ARG A 328 -9.21 8.18 1.39
N GLY A 329 -8.23 7.56 2.06
CA GLY A 329 -8.12 6.10 2.19
C GLY A 329 -8.61 5.54 3.52
N HIS A 330 -9.30 6.35 4.33
CA HIS A 330 -9.85 5.93 5.61
C HIS A 330 -11.27 5.40 5.45
N HIS A 331 -11.49 4.13 5.79
CA HIS A 331 -12.80 3.46 5.66
C HIS A 331 -13.28 2.97 7.04
N PRO A 332 -14.31 3.60 7.65
CA PRO A 332 -14.84 3.18 8.95
C PRO A 332 -15.37 1.75 8.98
N PHE A 333 -15.75 1.24 7.81
CA PHE A 333 -16.18 -0.12 7.60
C PHE A 333 -15.67 -0.61 6.24
N ARG A 334 -15.18 -1.84 6.17
CA ARG A 334 -14.74 -2.49 4.94
C ARG A 334 -15.00 -3.98 5.03
N ILE A 335 -15.42 -4.58 3.91
CA ILE A 335 -15.41 -6.02 3.71
C ILE A 335 -14.54 -6.29 2.48
N VAL A 336 -13.75 -7.35 2.54
CA VAL A 336 -13.02 -7.91 1.38
C VAL A 336 -13.30 -9.39 1.24
N TRP A 337 -13.49 -9.87 0.02
CA TRP A 337 -13.72 -11.28 -0.28
C TRP A 337 -13.26 -11.63 -1.70
N GLY A 338 -13.33 -12.91 -2.06
CA GLY A 338 -13.01 -13.38 -3.41
C GLY A 338 -11.89 -14.43 -3.39
N ALA A 339 -10.97 -14.30 -4.34
CA ALA A 339 -9.86 -15.23 -4.52
C ALA A 339 -8.58 -14.49 -4.92
N GLU A 340 -7.49 -15.24 -5.10
CA GLU A 340 -6.21 -14.66 -5.53
C GLU A 340 -6.36 -13.88 -6.85
N ASP A 341 -7.19 -14.38 -7.78
CA ASP A 341 -7.35 -13.82 -9.13
C ASP A 341 -8.30 -12.62 -9.22
N GLY A 342 -9.00 -12.30 -8.12
CA GLY A 342 -9.98 -11.21 -8.07
C GLY A 342 -10.43 -10.92 -6.65
N ILE A 343 -10.14 -9.70 -6.17
CA ILE A 343 -10.52 -9.27 -4.82
C ILE A 343 -11.65 -8.25 -4.92
N HIS A 344 -12.78 -8.60 -4.32
CA HIS A 344 -13.94 -7.75 -4.17
C HIS A 344 -13.91 -7.00 -2.84
N SER A 345 -14.56 -5.85 -2.80
CA SER A 345 -14.67 -5.05 -1.60
C SER A 345 -15.92 -4.19 -1.56
N ILE A 346 -16.47 -4.04 -0.36
CA ILE A 346 -17.41 -2.97 -0.03
C ILE A 346 -16.79 -2.13 1.09
N ALA A 347 -16.86 -0.80 0.97
CA ALA A 347 -16.28 0.10 1.96
C ALA A 347 -17.19 1.28 2.23
N ALA A 348 -17.36 1.62 3.50
CA ALA A 348 -18.02 2.84 3.91
C ALA A 348 -17.05 4.03 3.79
N GLN A 349 -17.60 5.18 3.43
CA GLN A 349 -16.94 6.47 3.51
C GLN A 349 -17.99 7.52 3.91
N CYS A 350 -17.58 8.50 4.69
CA CYS A 350 -18.44 9.60 5.09
C CYS A 350 -17.77 10.94 4.81
N SER A 351 -18.58 12.00 4.78
CA SER A 351 -18.13 13.38 4.57
C SER A 351 -17.17 13.85 5.68
N TYR A 352 -16.54 14.99 5.48
CA TYR A 352 -15.47 15.51 6.35
C TYR A 352 -15.90 15.66 7.83
N ASP A 353 -17.13 16.11 8.05
CA ASP A 353 -17.67 16.46 9.37
C ASP A 353 -18.35 15.30 10.11
N VAL A 354 -18.35 14.11 9.52
CA VAL A 354 -19.03 12.93 10.08
C VAL A 354 -18.02 12.07 10.84
N THR A 355 -18.33 11.82 12.12
CA THR A 355 -17.62 10.81 12.92
C THR A 355 -18.33 9.46 12.80
N ALA A 356 -17.57 8.38 12.92
CA ALA A 356 -18.11 7.03 12.86
C ALA A 356 -17.64 6.19 14.04
N THR A 357 -18.55 5.45 14.65
CA THR A 357 -18.25 4.39 15.62
C THR A 357 -18.91 3.10 15.16
N TYR A 358 -18.57 1.97 15.79
CA TYR A 358 -19.15 0.68 15.41
C TYR A 358 -19.47 -0.18 16.61
N ARG A 359 -20.38 -1.13 16.39
CA ARG A 359 -20.72 -2.22 17.32
C ARG A 359 -20.90 -3.50 16.51
N LYS A 360 -20.27 -4.59 16.97
CA LYS A 360 -20.59 -5.95 16.49
C LYS A 360 -21.86 -6.41 17.25
N GLU A 361 -22.92 -6.74 16.53
CA GLU A 361 -24.19 -7.17 17.13
C GLU A 361 -24.19 -8.69 17.36
N ASP A 362 -23.74 -9.43 16.35
CA ASP A 362 -23.54 -10.88 16.35
C ASP A 362 -22.40 -11.22 15.37
N ASP A 363 -22.19 -12.51 15.08
CA ASP A 363 -21.07 -12.97 14.27
C ASP A 363 -21.08 -12.44 12.82
N ASP A 364 -22.27 -12.15 12.29
CA ASP A 364 -22.48 -11.79 10.89
C ASP A 364 -23.02 -10.35 10.74
N THR A 365 -23.33 -9.68 11.84
CA THR A 365 -24.04 -8.39 11.85
C THR A 365 -23.26 -7.30 12.57
N TYR A 366 -23.11 -6.17 11.89
CA TYR A 366 -22.35 -5.01 12.34
C TYR A 366 -23.19 -3.74 12.21
N SER A 367 -23.15 -2.90 13.24
CA SER A 367 -23.81 -1.59 13.23
C SER A 367 -22.76 -0.49 13.20
N ILE A 368 -22.83 0.37 12.18
CA ILE A 368 -21.95 1.52 12.02
C ILE A 368 -22.75 2.78 12.31
N LEU A 369 -22.34 3.52 13.32
CA LEU A 369 -23.03 4.70 13.82
C LEU A 369 -22.32 5.96 13.31
N PHE A 370 -23.01 6.73 12.47
CA PHE A 370 -22.53 7.98 11.90
C PHE A 370 -23.15 9.16 12.63
N ASP A 371 -22.32 10.00 13.25
CA ASP A 371 -22.77 11.24 13.89
C ASP A 371 -22.66 12.41 12.93
N LEU A 372 -23.81 13.00 12.60
CA LEU A 372 -23.93 14.18 11.75
C LEU A 372 -24.09 15.41 12.66
N GLN A 373 -23.15 16.35 12.67
CA GLN A 373 -23.15 17.50 13.61
C GLN A 373 -23.44 18.86 12.95
N HIS A 374 -23.25 18.96 11.63
CA HIS A 374 -23.40 20.21 10.88
C HIS A 374 -24.35 20.00 9.72
N LEU A 375 -25.27 20.95 9.49
CA LEU A 375 -26.12 20.92 8.31
C LEU A 375 -25.26 21.22 7.07
N PRO A 376 -25.49 20.55 5.94
CA PRO A 376 -24.85 20.91 4.67
C PRO A 376 -25.10 22.38 4.36
N GLN A 377 -24.08 23.14 3.95
CA GLN A 377 -24.27 24.53 3.52
C GLN A 377 -25.06 24.56 2.19
N ASP A 378 -26.02 25.48 2.08
CA ASP A 378 -27.20 25.39 1.20
C ASP A 378 -26.97 25.49 -0.33
N ASP A 379 -25.74 25.56 -0.83
CA ASP A 379 -25.52 25.88 -2.26
C ASP A 379 -25.08 24.71 -3.16
N GLU A 380 -24.79 23.52 -2.63
CA GLU A 380 -24.38 22.36 -3.44
C GLU A 380 -25.21 21.11 -3.10
N ARG A 381 -26.30 20.90 -3.85
CA ARG A 381 -27.15 19.69 -3.77
C ARG A 381 -26.37 18.38 -3.91
N GLU A 382 -25.19 18.41 -4.52
CA GLU A 382 -24.27 17.27 -4.69
C GLU A 382 -23.45 16.98 -3.41
N ASN A 383 -23.31 17.94 -2.49
CA ASN A 383 -22.60 17.81 -1.21
C ASN A 383 -23.48 17.34 -0.04
N GLN A 384 -24.76 17.00 -0.29
CA GLN A 384 -25.69 16.52 0.76
C GLN A 384 -25.54 15.02 1.08
N THR A 385 -24.48 14.39 0.58
CA THR A 385 -24.19 12.98 0.80
C THR A 385 -23.53 12.79 2.16
N GLU A 386 -24.26 12.20 3.10
CA GLU A 386 -23.79 12.03 4.49
C GLU A 386 -22.99 10.73 4.66
N VAL A 387 -23.55 9.63 4.14
CA VAL A 387 -23.01 8.28 4.25
C VAL A 387 -22.98 7.64 2.87
N VAL A 388 -21.88 6.98 2.53
CA VAL A 388 -21.73 6.23 1.28
C VAL A 388 -21.10 4.88 1.55
N PHE A 389 -21.66 3.84 0.95
CA PHE A 389 -20.99 2.57 0.76
C PHE A 389 -20.61 2.44 -0.71
N TYR A 390 -19.37 2.03 -0.98
CA TYR A 390 -18.87 1.76 -2.31
C TYR A 390 -18.64 0.28 -2.47
N ALA A 391 -19.28 -0.36 -3.45
CA ALA A 391 -19.06 -1.76 -3.80
C ALA A 391 -18.37 -1.85 -5.17
N ASP A 392 -17.29 -2.63 -5.30
CA ASP A 392 -16.58 -2.76 -6.58
C ASP A 392 -17.52 -3.29 -7.67
N ARG A 393 -17.46 -2.67 -8.85
CA ARG A 393 -18.35 -3.03 -9.94
C ARG A 393 -17.77 -4.21 -10.72
N HIS A 394 -18.49 -5.32 -10.73
CA HIS A 394 -18.18 -6.48 -11.56
C HIS A 394 -19.45 -7.13 -12.15
N GLU A 395 -19.30 -7.92 -13.22
CA GLU A 395 -20.43 -8.41 -14.04
C GLU A 395 -21.44 -9.28 -13.28
N LYS A 396 -20.99 -9.94 -12.20
CA LYS A 396 -21.79 -10.85 -11.39
C LYS A 396 -22.42 -10.19 -10.16
N LEU A 397 -22.12 -8.92 -9.91
CA LEU A 397 -22.68 -8.20 -8.76
C LEU A 397 -24.12 -7.78 -9.07
N GLN A 398 -25.02 -8.03 -8.13
CA GLN A 398 -26.38 -7.50 -8.13
C GLN A 398 -26.60 -6.63 -6.91
N ILE A 399 -27.35 -5.55 -7.10
CA ILE A 399 -27.83 -4.70 -6.03
C ILE A 399 -29.35 -4.66 -6.13
N LEU A 400 -30.02 -5.04 -5.04
CA LEU A 400 -31.47 -5.11 -4.91
C LEU A 400 -31.91 -4.24 -3.73
N VAL A 401 -33.11 -3.67 -3.82
CA VAL A 401 -33.81 -2.99 -2.73
C VAL A 401 -35.09 -3.79 -2.47
N ASP A 402 -35.21 -4.35 -1.27
CA ASP A 402 -36.30 -5.27 -0.90
C ASP A 402 -36.57 -6.35 -1.96
N ASP A 403 -35.49 -7.03 -2.37
CA ASP A 403 -35.47 -8.09 -3.39
C ASP A 403 -35.86 -7.65 -4.82
N VAL A 404 -35.96 -6.34 -5.08
CA VAL A 404 -36.27 -5.78 -6.41
C VAL A 404 -35.12 -4.91 -6.93
N LYS A 405 -34.86 -4.94 -8.24
CA LYS A 405 -33.89 -4.01 -8.86
C LYS A 405 -34.42 -2.57 -8.79
N ALA A 406 -33.80 -1.75 -7.96
CA ALA A 406 -34.12 -0.33 -7.83
C ALA A 406 -32.84 0.51 -7.69
N THR A 407 -32.94 1.79 -8.00
CA THR A 407 -31.85 2.77 -7.87
C THR A 407 -32.08 3.78 -6.75
N CYS A 408 -33.21 3.68 -6.05
CA CYS A 408 -33.57 4.53 -4.93
C CYS A 408 -34.11 3.65 -3.80
N PHE A 409 -33.88 4.08 -2.56
CA PHE A 409 -34.35 3.41 -1.35
C PHE A 409 -34.63 4.45 -0.26
N ASN A 410 -35.44 4.11 0.73
CA ASN A 410 -35.73 4.91 1.91
C ASN A 410 -34.96 4.36 3.12
N LEU A 411 -35.13 5.02 4.27
CA LEU A 411 -34.74 4.40 5.54
C LEU A 411 -35.52 3.09 5.75
N ASP A 412 -34.95 2.18 6.52
CA ASP A 412 -35.46 0.82 6.79
C ASP A 412 -35.54 -0.15 5.60
N ASP A 413 -35.55 0.35 4.34
CA ASP A 413 -35.46 -0.50 3.14
C ASP A 413 -34.15 -1.32 3.16
N LYS A 414 -34.21 -2.56 2.68
CA LYS A 414 -33.05 -3.46 2.64
C LYS A 414 -32.32 -3.36 1.33
N VAL A 415 -31.08 -2.85 1.37
CA VAL A 415 -30.19 -2.86 0.21
C VAL A 415 -29.33 -4.12 0.25
N LEU A 416 -29.64 -5.08 -0.62
CA LEU A 416 -28.88 -6.32 -0.77
C LEU A 416 -27.84 -6.19 -1.89
N VAL A 417 -26.57 -6.27 -1.52
CA VAL A 417 -25.43 -6.37 -2.44
C VAL A 417 -24.98 -7.82 -2.46
N GLU A 418 -25.09 -8.48 -3.60
CA GLU A 418 -24.77 -9.90 -3.67
C GLU A 418 -24.08 -10.32 -4.97
N ASN A 419 -23.29 -11.39 -4.85
CA ASN A 419 -22.77 -12.14 -5.97
C ASN A 419 -22.96 -13.64 -5.73
N GLU A 420 -22.25 -14.49 -6.49
CA GLU A 420 -22.32 -15.95 -6.37
C GLU A 420 -21.84 -16.50 -5.02
N THR A 421 -20.96 -15.76 -4.33
CA THR A 421 -20.26 -16.24 -3.12
C THR A 421 -20.65 -15.50 -1.85
N LYS A 422 -21.23 -14.31 -1.97
CA LYS A 422 -21.47 -13.40 -0.85
C LYS A 422 -22.81 -12.68 -1.00
N ALA A 423 -23.51 -12.50 0.12
CA ALA A 423 -24.65 -11.61 0.26
C ALA A 423 -24.39 -10.64 1.41
N ILE A 424 -24.58 -9.35 1.16
CA ILE A 424 -24.37 -8.27 2.12
C ILE A 424 -25.63 -7.42 2.14
N GLU A 425 -26.38 -7.47 3.23
CA GLU A 425 -27.59 -6.65 3.44
C GLU A 425 -27.21 -5.39 4.22
N ILE A 426 -27.62 -4.22 3.73
CA ILE A 426 -27.42 -2.92 4.37
C ILE A 426 -28.78 -2.26 4.57
N SER A 427 -29.07 -1.82 5.79
CA SER A 427 -30.24 -0.98 6.11
C SER A 427 -29.81 0.26 6.89
N PHE A 428 -30.52 1.38 6.69
CA PHE A 428 -30.20 2.66 7.32
C PHE A 428 -31.35 3.14 8.20
N ASN A 429 -31.03 3.50 9.45
CA ASN A 429 -32.02 3.94 10.44
C ASN A 429 -31.55 5.22 11.14
N VAL A 430 -32.48 6.11 11.49
CA VAL A 430 -32.20 7.23 12.41
C VAL A 430 -32.33 6.71 13.84
N VAL A 431 -31.26 6.84 14.64
CA VAL A 431 -31.25 6.36 16.03
C VAL A 431 -31.18 7.49 17.07
N ASP A 432 -30.85 8.71 16.63
CA ASP A 432 -30.93 9.93 17.45
C ASP A 432 -31.14 11.18 16.56
N GLY A 433 -31.89 12.16 17.06
CA GLY A 433 -32.33 13.33 16.30
C GLY A 433 -33.46 13.04 15.30
N ASP A 434 -33.75 14.01 14.43
CA ASP A 434 -34.84 13.94 13.45
C ASP A 434 -34.29 14.19 12.04
N GLY A 435 -34.74 13.43 11.04
CA GLY A 435 -34.44 13.74 9.65
C GLY A 435 -35.15 12.86 8.63
N GLU A 436 -35.36 13.45 7.46
CA GLU A 436 -35.81 12.81 6.22
C GLU A 436 -34.59 12.60 5.32
N PHE A 437 -34.40 11.37 4.88
CA PHE A 437 -33.27 10.96 4.05
C PHE A 437 -33.77 10.23 2.80
N SER A 438 -32.97 10.29 1.73
CA SER A 438 -33.21 9.56 0.49
C SER A 438 -31.95 8.79 0.11
N GLY A 439 -32.13 7.50 -0.15
CA GLY A 439 -31.10 6.60 -0.65
C GLY A 439 -31.02 6.58 -2.17
N HIS A 440 -29.82 6.50 -2.71
CA HIS A 440 -29.57 6.34 -4.15
C HIS A 440 -28.47 5.32 -4.42
N ILE A 441 -28.63 4.56 -5.51
CA ILE A 441 -27.64 3.62 -6.03
C ILE A 441 -27.22 4.10 -7.41
N MET A 442 -25.94 4.44 -7.59
CA MET A 442 -25.41 4.97 -8.85
C MET A 442 -23.95 4.58 -9.08
N PRO A 443 -23.45 4.54 -10.32
CA PRO A 443 -22.02 4.35 -10.56
C PRO A 443 -21.19 5.53 -10.02
N GLY A 444 -20.02 5.25 -9.46
CA GLY A 444 -19.06 6.26 -9.05
C GLY A 444 -17.73 5.67 -8.61
N ASN A 445 -16.96 6.42 -7.83
CA ASN A 445 -15.62 6.03 -7.38
C ASN A 445 -15.38 6.49 -5.94
N ARG A 446 -14.68 5.66 -5.16
CA ARG A 446 -14.13 6.05 -3.85
C ARG A 446 -13.15 7.22 -3.98
N LEU A 447 -12.97 8.00 -2.91
CA LEU A 447 -11.97 9.08 -2.89
C LEU A 447 -10.52 8.57 -3.01
N SER A 448 -10.29 7.29 -2.69
CA SER A 448 -9.00 6.61 -2.79
C SER A 448 -8.77 5.90 -4.14
N GLN A 449 -9.63 6.14 -5.13
CA GLN A 449 -9.50 5.57 -6.48
C GLN A 449 -8.38 6.27 -7.28
N LYS A 450 -7.31 5.55 -7.62
CA LYS A 450 -6.17 6.11 -8.38
C LYS A 450 -6.37 6.10 -9.89
N ALA A 451 -7.02 5.07 -10.42
CA ALA A 451 -7.22 4.89 -11.86
C ALA A 451 -8.19 5.88 -12.50
N ALA A 452 -8.98 6.63 -11.72
CA ALA A 452 -9.97 7.57 -12.23
C ALA A 452 -9.35 8.92 -12.63
N LYS A 453 -8.29 8.89 -13.46
CA LYS A 453 -7.58 10.08 -13.93
C LYS A 453 -7.20 9.97 -15.42
N GLY A 454 -6.73 11.07 -16.00
CA GLY A 454 -6.34 11.13 -17.42
C GLY A 454 -7.48 10.70 -18.35
N THR A 455 -7.20 9.76 -19.25
CA THR A 455 -8.21 9.17 -20.17
C THR A 455 -9.33 8.43 -19.43
N ASN A 456 -9.05 7.92 -18.24
CA ASN A 456 -9.98 7.14 -17.42
C ASN A 456 -10.76 8.00 -16.42
N ARG A 457 -10.70 9.33 -16.51
CA ARG A 457 -11.38 10.25 -15.58
C ARG A 457 -12.91 10.11 -15.53
N PHE A 458 -13.52 9.48 -16.55
CA PHE A 458 -14.96 9.22 -16.61
C PHE A 458 -15.31 7.76 -16.32
N ALA A 459 -14.33 6.91 -16.01
CA ALA A 459 -14.58 5.54 -15.60
C ALA A 459 -15.18 5.52 -14.18
N ALA A 460 -16.17 4.66 -13.97
CA ALA A 460 -16.75 4.38 -12.67
C ALA A 460 -16.47 2.91 -12.32
N TYR A 461 -15.63 2.70 -11.31
CA TYR A 461 -15.17 1.40 -10.87
C TYR A 461 -16.01 0.83 -9.73
N ASP A 462 -16.84 1.66 -9.07
CA ASP A 462 -17.72 1.27 -7.98
C ASP A 462 -19.20 1.54 -8.29
N TRP A 463 -20.06 0.83 -7.58
CA TRP A 463 -21.40 1.28 -7.23
C TRP A 463 -21.36 2.07 -5.93
N MET A 464 -21.96 3.25 -5.94
CA MET A 464 -22.21 4.08 -4.76
C MET A 464 -23.61 3.81 -4.24
N ILE A 465 -23.71 3.41 -2.98
CA ILE A 465 -24.95 3.29 -2.20
C ILE A 465 -24.93 4.45 -1.22
N THR A 466 -25.58 5.55 -1.57
CA THR A 466 -25.51 6.82 -0.87
C THR A 466 -26.77 7.10 -0.09
N LEU A 467 -26.63 7.61 1.14
CA LEU A 467 -27.72 8.22 1.89
C LEU A 467 -27.55 9.74 1.89
N ARG A 468 -28.55 10.44 1.35
CA ARG A 468 -28.61 11.90 1.24
C ARG A 468 -29.62 12.47 2.23
N THR A 469 -29.24 13.56 2.88
CA THR A 469 -30.17 14.36 3.69
C THR A 469 -31.14 15.13 2.80
N LEU A 470 -32.45 14.99 3.03
CA LEU A 470 -33.47 15.91 2.51
C LEU A 470 -33.71 17.05 3.49
N ARG A 471 -33.92 16.71 4.77
CA ARG A 471 -34.12 17.63 5.90
C ARG A 471 -33.66 16.94 7.17
N ARG A 472 -32.98 17.62 8.10
CA ARG A 472 -32.68 17.03 9.43
C ARG A 472 -32.37 18.08 10.49
N SER A 473 -32.35 17.67 11.74
CA SER A 473 -31.73 18.41 12.85
C SER A 473 -30.21 18.51 12.67
N SER A 474 -29.62 19.54 13.27
CA SER A 474 -28.17 19.77 13.21
C SER A 474 -27.37 18.57 13.71
N ASN A 475 -27.78 18.04 14.87
CA ASN A 475 -27.30 16.78 15.41
C ASN A 475 -28.28 15.67 15.03
N CYS A 476 -27.79 14.68 14.30
CA CYS A 476 -28.53 13.48 13.93
C CYS A 476 -27.58 12.30 13.89
N ARG A 477 -28.01 11.12 14.33
CA ARG A 477 -27.23 9.89 14.28
C ARG A 477 -27.90 8.87 13.39
N ILE A 478 -27.17 8.41 12.38
CA ILE A 478 -27.59 7.35 11.47
C ILE A 478 -26.88 6.06 11.83
N GLU A 479 -27.63 4.97 11.94
CA GLU A 479 -27.10 3.61 12.02
C GLU A 479 -27.19 2.97 10.64
N ALA A 480 -26.08 2.49 10.11
CA ALA A 480 -26.06 1.55 9.01
C ALA A 480 -25.83 0.15 9.59
N LYS A 481 -26.85 -0.70 9.50
CA LYS A 481 -26.77 -2.10 9.92
C LYS A 481 -26.39 -2.95 8.72
N VAL A 482 -25.29 -3.69 8.85
CA VAL A 482 -24.70 -4.51 7.78
C VAL A 482 -24.72 -5.96 8.22
N THR A 483 -25.44 -6.82 7.50
CA THR A 483 -25.49 -8.28 7.72
C THR A 483 -24.79 -9.00 6.59
N ILE A 484 -23.91 -9.94 6.91
CA ILE A 484 -22.99 -10.57 5.97
C ILE A 484 -23.24 -12.08 5.95
N LYS A 485 -23.46 -12.65 4.77
CA LYS A 485 -23.67 -14.10 4.62
C LYS A 485 -22.81 -14.66 3.50
N ASP A 486 -22.15 -15.78 3.78
CA ASP A 486 -21.55 -16.63 2.75
C ASP A 486 -22.67 -17.42 2.04
N LYS A 487 -22.51 -17.67 0.73
CA LYS A 487 -23.46 -18.45 -0.10
C LYS A 487 -22.95 -19.83 -0.45
#